data_AF-A0A5C1AHI3-F1
#
_entry.id   AF-A0A5C1AHI3-F1
#
_cell.length_a   1.000
_cell.length_b   1.000
_cell.length_c   1.000
_cell.angle_alpha   90.00
_cell.angle_beta   90.00
_cell.angle_gamma   90.00
#
_symmetry.space_group_name_H-M   'P 1'
#
loop_
_entity.id
_entity.type
_entity.pdbx_description
1 polymer ?
#
loop_
_entity_poly.entity_id
_entity_poly.type
_entity_poly.pdbx_seq_one_letter_code
_entity_poly.pdbx_strand_id
1 'polypeptide(L)'
;MSNDNVPKPSPVEGIKTSSRFLRGTLAEELVSGADHFSNESMQLLKFHGSYQQEDRDARKKRDKPAGSKAYMFMIRLKLPGGKLTSAQYLAMDDICGKFANGTLRLTTRQSIQFHGILMGNLKNSIAEMNAAFVSTLGACGDVNRNVVCCPAPTGDATRVQMQELADKVAAHLAPRAGGGSYHEIWLNGEKQETLPEPEVAEPIYGNIYLPRKFKIGFALPDDNCIDILAQCLGFLAIRENGQPIGYNMYVGGGQGNSNAKPDTYPLIGQAACFLTPDEVVEAAEAVVRLYRDHGNRSDRKRARFKYVVHDWGIEKFREVFERDYWKKPLKPVREAQIANVDLHLGWHKQANGKFFLGISVENGRIKDEGNYRLRSGLRAIVSKFDCLVRISTQQDILLGEIDGANKSAIDSLLNEYGIPKPENLSMVQKWSMACPAIPTCGLAISESERSLPGLVDQLEPILTELGLADEQISVRMTGCPNGCARPFQSEIGLVGRAGPKYTMYIGGDSFGRRLNFELQDSVPIDQIPAKLGNIFKAFKAERQDGELFGDFCYRLGLNRLQELVGPVLK
;
A
#
# COMPACT_ATOMS: atom_id res chain seq x y z
N MET A 1 2.30 1.88 -45.81
CA MET A 1 1.81 0.78 -44.95
C MET A 1 0.73 1.37 -44.08
N SER A 2 -0.50 0.85 -44.16
CA SER A 2 -1.68 1.49 -43.56
C SER A 2 -1.58 1.53 -42.03
N ASN A 3 -2.10 2.60 -41.44
CA ASN A 3 -2.11 2.93 -40.01
C ASN A 3 -3.06 2.03 -39.18
N ASP A 4 -3.43 0.84 -39.66
CA ASP A 4 -4.56 0.05 -39.15
C ASP A 4 -4.22 -0.85 -37.95
N ASN A 5 -3.00 -0.81 -37.42
CA ASN A 5 -2.55 -1.73 -36.36
C ASN A 5 -2.24 -1.07 -35.01
N VAL A 6 -2.59 0.21 -34.79
CA VAL A 6 -2.47 0.82 -33.46
C VAL A 6 -3.67 0.37 -32.60
N PRO A 7 -3.47 -0.40 -31.51
CA PRO A 7 -4.59 -0.92 -30.74
C PRO A 7 -5.39 0.21 -30.09
N LYS A 8 -6.73 0.20 -30.27
CA LYS A 8 -7.62 1.25 -29.75
C LYS A 8 -7.38 1.51 -28.24
N PRO A 9 -7.14 2.76 -27.82
CA PRO A 9 -6.97 3.09 -26.40
C PRO A 9 -8.20 2.75 -25.56
N SER A 10 -7.99 2.48 -24.28
CA SER A 10 -9.08 2.20 -23.34
C SER A 10 -9.99 3.43 -23.16
N PRO A 11 -11.27 3.27 -22.79
CA PRO A 11 -12.18 4.40 -22.57
C PRO A 11 -11.68 5.43 -21.55
N VAL A 12 -10.88 4.99 -20.55
CA VAL A 12 -10.30 5.88 -19.54
C VAL A 12 -9.29 6.86 -20.16
N GLU A 13 -8.63 6.49 -21.25
CA GLU A 13 -7.74 7.41 -21.96
C GLU A 13 -8.54 8.56 -22.58
N GLY A 14 -9.70 8.26 -23.18
CA GLY A 14 -10.62 9.29 -23.72
C GLY A 14 -11.10 10.27 -22.64
N ILE A 15 -11.51 9.74 -21.48
CA ILE A 15 -11.95 10.56 -20.34
C ILE A 15 -10.81 11.49 -19.87
N LYS A 16 -9.58 10.99 -19.78
CA LYS A 16 -8.43 11.84 -19.39
C LYS A 16 -8.18 12.95 -20.40
N THR A 17 -8.19 12.63 -21.69
CA THR A 17 -8.00 13.61 -22.77
C THR A 17 -9.04 14.74 -22.73
N SER A 18 -10.32 14.42 -22.55
CA SER A 18 -11.40 15.41 -22.55
C SER A 18 -11.55 16.18 -21.23
N SER A 19 -10.88 15.72 -20.16
CA SER A 19 -11.09 16.25 -18.79
C SER A 19 -10.55 17.65 -18.51
N ARG A 20 -9.77 18.26 -19.43
CA ARG A 20 -9.07 19.54 -19.18
C ARG A 20 -8.21 19.48 -17.92
N PHE A 21 -7.26 18.54 -17.90
CA PHE A 21 -6.38 18.25 -16.76
C PHE A 21 -7.14 17.87 -15.49
N LEU A 22 -8.01 16.86 -15.61
CA LEU A 22 -8.75 16.23 -14.51
C LEU A 22 -9.95 17.01 -13.97
N ARG A 23 -10.32 18.17 -14.54
CA ARG A 23 -11.52 18.90 -14.12
C ARG A 23 -12.80 18.12 -14.40
N GLY A 24 -13.01 17.75 -15.67
CA GLY A 24 -14.26 17.15 -16.15
C GLY A 24 -15.47 17.99 -15.74
N THR A 25 -16.45 17.33 -15.16
CA THR A 25 -17.69 17.90 -14.61
C THR A 25 -17.76 17.75 -13.08
N LEU A 26 -16.62 17.48 -12.41
CA LEU A 26 -16.59 17.19 -10.96
C LEU A 26 -17.21 18.31 -10.11
N ALA A 27 -16.89 19.57 -10.41
CA ALA A 27 -17.42 20.73 -9.68
C ALA A 27 -18.94 20.89 -9.84
N GLU A 28 -19.44 20.69 -11.05
CA GLU A 28 -20.87 20.76 -11.38
C GLU A 28 -21.64 19.63 -10.68
N GLU A 29 -21.12 18.40 -10.73
CA GLU A 29 -21.74 17.24 -10.12
C GLU A 29 -21.79 17.32 -8.59
N LEU A 30 -20.78 17.92 -7.94
CA LEU A 30 -20.76 18.15 -6.49
C LEU A 30 -21.94 19.00 -5.99
N VAL A 31 -22.47 19.91 -6.80
CA VAL A 31 -23.57 20.82 -6.42
C VAL A 31 -24.91 20.45 -7.07
N SER A 32 -24.95 19.36 -7.84
CA SER A 32 -26.14 18.92 -8.60
C SER A 32 -27.28 18.35 -7.73
N GLY A 33 -27.02 18.05 -6.46
CA GLY A 33 -27.95 17.35 -5.57
C GLY A 33 -27.96 15.82 -5.72
N ALA A 34 -27.15 15.26 -6.63
CA ALA A 34 -26.95 13.81 -6.74
C ALA A 34 -26.21 13.24 -5.51
N ASP A 35 -26.42 11.96 -5.21
CA ASP A 35 -25.71 11.24 -4.14
C ASP A 35 -24.44 10.51 -4.65
N HIS A 36 -24.16 10.60 -5.96
CA HIS A 36 -23.03 9.97 -6.63
C HIS A 36 -22.64 10.72 -7.92
N PHE A 37 -21.41 10.50 -8.37
CA PHE A 37 -20.89 10.94 -9.65
C PHE A 37 -21.22 9.97 -10.79
N SER A 38 -21.23 10.54 -12.00
CA SER A 38 -21.27 9.83 -13.28
C SER A 38 -20.09 8.86 -13.45
N ASN A 39 -20.20 7.94 -14.42
CA ASN A 39 -19.17 6.95 -14.70
C ASN A 39 -17.84 7.57 -15.17
N GLU A 40 -17.88 8.74 -15.80
CA GLU A 40 -16.69 9.47 -16.24
C GLU A 40 -16.04 10.21 -15.07
N SER A 41 -16.84 10.98 -14.33
CA SER A 41 -16.40 11.72 -13.15
C SER A 41 -15.84 10.79 -12.07
N MET A 42 -16.40 9.60 -11.86
CA MET A 42 -15.81 8.63 -10.91
C MET A 42 -14.41 8.15 -11.32
N GLN A 43 -14.01 8.24 -12.60
CA GLN A 43 -12.62 7.95 -13.01
C GLN A 43 -11.70 9.12 -12.67
N LEU A 44 -12.14 10.36 -12.89
CA LEU A 44 -11.40 11.58 -12.58
C LEU A 44 -11.26 11.83 -11.07
N LEU A 45 -12.29 11.49 -10.29
CA LEU A 45 -12.31 11.56 -8.84
C LEU A 45 -11.12 10.81 -8.21
N LYS A 46 -10.69 9.71 -8.84
CA LYS A 46 -9.54 8.92 -8.39
C LYS A 46 -8.25 9.74 -8.40
N PHE A 47 -8.07 10.69 -9.32
CA PHE A 47 -6.86 11.50 -9.33
C PHE A 47 -6.84 12.51 -8.18
N HIS A 48 -8.00 12.85 -7.62
CA HIS A 48 -8.18 13.71 -6.45
C HIS A 48 -8.16 12.91 -5.13
N GLY A 49 -7.75 11.64 -5.19
CA GLY A 49 -7.56 10.80 -4.01
C GLY A 49 -8.84 10.17 -3.46
N SER A 50 -9.97 10.27 -4.17
CA SER A 50 -11.24 9.69 -3.73
C SER A 50 -11.72 8.55 -4.63
N TYR A 51 -12.41 7.57 -4.05
CA TYR A 51 -13.18 6.56 -4.77
C TYR A 51 -14.64 6.66 -4.37
N GLN A 52 -15.51 6.75 -5.37
CA GLN A 52 -16.90 6.37 -5.20
C GLN A 52 -17.00 4.87 -4.95
N GLN A 53 -17.68 4.52 -3.87
CA GLN A 53 -17.90 3.18 -3.39
C GLN A 53 -19.38 2.98 -3.07
N GLU A 54 -19.71 1.80 -2.58
CA GLU A 54 -20.99 1.53 -1.96
C GLU A 54 -20.75 0.75 -0.65
N ASP A 55 -21.64 0.94 0.31
CA ASP A 55 -21.75 0.04 1.45
C ASP A 55 -22.63 -1.16 1.04
N ARG A 56 -21.96 -2.29 0.78
CA ARG A 56 -22.63 -3.53 0.35
C ARG A 56 -23.47 -4.19 1.45
N ASP A 57 -23.21 -3.90 2.72
CA ASP A 57 -23.99 -4.43 3.83
C ASP A 57 -25.23 -3.55 4.07
N ALA A 58 -25.07 -2.22 4.07
CA ALA A 58 -26.21 -1.31 4.13
C ALA A 58 -27.17 -1.52 2.95
N ARG A 59 -26.66 -1.79 1.75
CA ARG A 59 -27.49 -2.11 0.57
C ARG A 59 -28.47 -3.26 0.81
N LYS A 60 -28.05 -4.32 1.52
CA LYS A 60 -28.91 -5.49 1.81
C LYS A 60 -30.05 -5.16 2.78
N LYS A 61 -29.92 -4.08 3.55
CA LYS A 61 -30.84 -3.70 4.63
C LYS A 61 -31.79 -2.55 4.27
N ARG A 62 -31.69 -1.97 3.07
CA ARG A 62 -32.48 -0.79 2.68
C ARG A 62 -33.81 -1.18 2.05
N ASP A 63 -34.85 -0.46 2.45
CA ASP A 63 -36.17 -0.46 1.81
C ASP A 63 -36.18 0.50 0.61
N LYS A 64 -35.38 0.15 -0.41
CA LYS A 64 -35.33 0.86 -1.70
C LYS A 64 -35.44 -0.17 -2.82
N PRO A 65 -35.80 0.24 -4.06
CA PRO A 65 -35.85 -0.67 -5.19
C PRO A 65 -34.58 -1.54 -5.27
N ALA A 66 -34.80 -2.84 -5.51
CA ALA A 66 -33.72 -3.81 -5.63
C ALA A 66 -32.67 -3.31 -6.62
N GLY A 67 -31.40 -3.26 -6.18
CA GLY A 67 -30.28 -2.77 -7.00
C GLY A 67 -29.85 -1.32 -6.74
N SER A 68 -30.59 -0.54 -5.94
CA SER A 68 -30.13 0.80 -5.54
C SER A 68 -28.91 0.73 -4.61
N LYS A 69 -27.83 1.42 -4.94
CA LYS A 69 -26.57 1.40 -4.17
C LYS A 69 -26.65 2.31 -2.96
N ALA A 70 -26.01 1.92 -1.86
CA ALA A 70 -25.76 2.80 -0.71
C ALA A 70 -24.45 3.54 -0.96
N TYR A 71 -24.50 4.60 -1.76
CA TYR A 71 -23.30 5.32 -2.19
C TYR A 71 -22.56 5.94 -1.01
N MET A 72 -21.24 5.87 -1.09
CA MET A 72 -20.33 6.55 -0.19
C MET A 72 -19.00 6.78 -0.90
N PHE A 73 -18.12 7.52 -0.26
CA PHE A 73 -16.82 7.86 -0.76
C PHE A 73 -15.74 7.40 0.22
N MET A 74 -14.63 6.96 -0.36
CA MET A 74 -13.39 6.75 0.37
C MET A 74 -12.38 7.79 -0.07
N ILE A 75 -11.82 8.53 0.88
CA ILE A 75 -10.69 9.44 0.64
C ILE A 75 -9.40 8.77 1.12
N ARG A 76 -8.32 8.91 0.34
CA ARG A 76 -6.98 8.47 0.70
C ARG A 76 -6.01 9.64 0.72
N LEU A 77 -5.19 9.71 1.76
CA LEU A 77 -4.14 10.73 1.89
C LEU A 77 -2.90 10.42 1.06
N LYS A 78 -2.16 11.46 0.66
CA LYS A 78 -0.79 11.39 0.14
C LYS A 78 0.17 11.86 1.24
N LEU A 79 0.90 10.92 1.82
CA LEU A 79 1.81 11.10 2.96
C LEU A 79 3.16 10.46 2.63
N PRO A 80 4.09 11.14 1.94
CA PRO A 80 5.40 10.58 1.61
C PRO A 80 6.12 10.07 2.87
N GLY A 81 6.52 8.80 2.87
CA GLY A 81 7.10 8.12 4.04
C GLY A 81 6.16 7.96 5.25
N GLY A 82 4.86 8.22 5.08
CA GLY A 82 3.84 8.03 6.11
C GLY A 82 3.84 9.03 7.26
N LYS A 83 4.51 10.18 7.12
CA LYS A 83 4.67 11.14 8.22
C LYS A 83 3.45 12.03 8.41
N LEU A 84 3.15 12.33 9.67
CA LEU A 84 2.23 13.37 10.11
C LEU A 84 2.81 14.03 11.37
N THR A 85 2.62 15.34 11.51
CA THR A 85 2.78 15.99 12.82
C THR A 85 1.64 15.60 13.75
N SER A 86 1.78 15.87 15.05
CA SER A 86 0.71 15.68 16.03
C SER A 86 -0.57 16.43 15.61
N ALA A 87 -0.45 17.72 15.29
CA ALA A 87 -1.57 18.55 14.84
C ALA A 87 -2.25 18.00 13.59
N GLN A 88 -1.48 17.51 12.61
CA GLN A 88 -2.03 16.90 11.40
C GLN A 88 -2.80 15.61 11.72
N TYR A 89 -2.26 14.74 12.59
CA TYR A 89 -2.95 13.52 13.00
C TYR A 89 -4.26 13.82 13.73
N LEU A 90 -4.26 14.78 14.66
CA LEU A 90 -5.46 15.20 15.40
C LEU A 90 -6.53 15.79 14.47
N ALA A 91 -6.14 16.60 13.48
CA ALA A 91 -7.06 17.07 12.45
C ALA A 91 -7.66 15.91 11.62
N MET A 92 -6.85 14.91 11.27
CA MET A 92 -7.33 13.72 10.58
C MET A 92 -8.31 12.93 11.45
N ASP A 93 -8.05 12.82 12.74
CA ASP A 93 -8.95 12.18 13.70
C ASP A 93 -10.28 12.95 13.86
N ASP A 94 -10.25 14.28 13.86
CA ASP A 94 -11.47 15.11 13.91
C ASP A 94 -12.33 14.93 12.65
N ILE A 95 -11.71 15.00 11.47
CA ILE A 95 -12.37 14.78 10.16
C ILE A 95 -12.99 13.39 10.08
N CYS A 96 -12.32 12.39 10.65
CA CYS A 96 -12.83 11.03 10.75
C CYS A 96 -14.16 10.94 11.50
N GLY A 97 -14.25 11.62 12.65
CA GLY A 97 -15.47 11.66 13.45
C GLY A 97 -16.58 12.54 12.84
N LYS A 98 -16.19 13.63 12.19
CA LYS A 98 -17.12 14.63 11.66
C LYS A 98 -17.78 14.21 10.34
N PHE A 99 -17.01 13.60 9.42
CA PHE A 99 -17.47 13.38 8.05
C PHE A 99 -17.45 11.93 7.57
N ALA A 100 -16.65 11.08 8.20
CA ALA A 100 -16.49 9.68 7.82
C ALA A 100 -17.25 8.76 8.79
N ASN A 101 -16.99 7.46 8.73
CA ASN A 101 -17.65 6.46 9.58
C ASN A 101 -17.03 6.30 10.98
N GLY A 102 -16.25 7.28 11.46
CA GLY A 102 -15.61 7.22 12.78
C GLY A 102 -14.42 6.26 12.91
N THR A 103 -13.94 5.67 11.79
CA THR A 103 -12.74 4.82 11.76
C THR A 103 -11.70 5.30 10.77
N LEU A 104 -10.42 5.19 11.14
CA LEU A 104 -9.30 5.39 10.22
C LEU A 104 -8.76 4.05 9.75
N ARG A 105 -8.25 4.00 8.51
CA ARG A 105 -7.62 2.81 7.94
C ARG A 105 -6.21 3.11 7.46
N LEU A 106 -5.21 2.71 8.24
CA LEU A 106 -3.80 2.71 7.83
C LEU A 106 -3.62 1.76 6.65
N THR A 107 -2.67 1.99 5.75
CA THR A 107 -2.58 1.21 4.51
C THR A 107 -1.20 0.65 4.26
N THR A 108 -1.16 -0.36 3.38
CA THR A 108 0.06 -0.98 2.83
C THR A 108 1.00 -0.06 2.07
N ARG A 109 0.67 1.24 2.00
CA ARG A 109 1.46 2.29 1.37
C ARG A 109 1.64 3.51 2.27
N GLN A 110 1.66 3.32 3.58
CA GLN A 110 1.92 4.40 4.55
C GLN A 110 0.99 5.61 4.39
N SER A 111 -0.31 5.34 4.30
CA SER A 111 -1.33 6.38 4.11
C SER A 111 -2.58 6.00 4.90
N ILE A 112 -3.43 6.97 5.20
CA ILE A 112 -4.71 6.79 5.87
C ILE A 112 -5.84 6.84 4.85
N GLN A 113 -6.84 5.96 5.02
CA GLN A 113 -8.11 6.01 4.31
C GLN A 113 -9.26 6.31 5.25
N PHE A 114 -10.17 7.14 4.76
CA PHE A 114 -11.44 7.49 5.39
C PHE A 114 -12.55 6.83 4.58
N HIS A 115 -13.47 6.13 5.23
CA HIS A 115 -14.58 5.46 4.54
C HIS A 115 -15.92 6.01 5.05
N GLY A 116 -16.98 5.83 4.25
CA GLY A 116 -18.34 6.25 4.65
C GLY A 116 -18.63 7.74 4.47
N ILE A 117 -17.79 8.47 3.74
CA ILE A 117 -18.03 9.89 3.46
C ILE A 117 -19.20 10.00 2.47
N LEU A 118 -20.17 10.87 2.75
CA LEU A 118 -21.29 11.12 1.86
C LEU A 118 -20.97 12.25 0.87
N MET A 119 -21.68 12.31 -0.27
CA MET A 119 -21.45 13.32 -1.32
C MET A 119 -21.41 14.75 -0.76
N GLY A 120 -22.38 15.12 0.07
CA GLY A 120 -22.45 16.45 0.70
C GLY A 120 -21.30 16.78 1.64
N ASN A 121 -20.59 15.77 2.16
CA ASN A 121 -19.44 15.95 3.04
C ASN A 121 -18.10 15.87 2.30
N LEU A 122 -18.09 15.39 1.05
CA LEU A 122 -16.86 15.08 0.33
C LEU A 122 -15.98 16.31 0.12
N LYS A 123 -16.56 17.44 -0.29
CA LYS A 123 -15.81 18.68 -0.52
C LYS A 123 -15.21 19.22 0.78
N ASN A 124 -16.01 19.34 1.83
CA ASN A 124 -15.56 19.83 3.13
C ASN A 124 -14.49 18.92 3.75
N SER A 125 -14.61 17.60 3.58
CA SER A 125 -13.60 16.64 4.05
C SER A 125 -12.23 16.92 3.39
N ILE A 126 -12.19 17.09 2.07
CA ILE A 126 -10.94 17.36 1.34
C ILE A 126 -10.40 18.76 1.68
N ALA A 127 -11.27 19.75 1.80
CA ALA A 127 -10.89 21.11 2.15
C ALA A 127 -10.26 21.19 3.54
N GLU A 128 -10.87 20.56 4.56
CA GLU A 128 -10.32 20.53 5.93
C GLU A 128 -9.01 19.72 6.00
N MET A 129 -8.86 18.65 5.21
CA MET A 129 -7.57 17.95 5.10
C MET A 129 -6.48 18.87 4.56
N ASN A 130 -6.80 19.64 3.51
CA ASN A 130 -5.87 20.57 2.90
C ASN A 130 -5.51 21.75 3.83
N ALA A 131 -6.49 22.27 4.60
CA ALA A 131 -6.26 23.29 5.61
C ALA A 131 -5.31 22.82 6.73
N ALA A 132 -5.26 21.51 6.99
CA ALA A 132 -4.27 20.88 7.87
C ALA A 132 -2.93 20.59 7.16
N PHE A 133 -2.68 21.11 5.96
CA PHE A 133 -1.51 20.84 5.12
C PHE A 133 -1.35 19.36 4.74
N VAL A 134 -2.46 18.63 4.60
CA VAL A 134 -2.49 17.24 4.15
C VAL A 134 -3.23 17.11 2.81
N SER A 135 -2.55 16.59 1.80
CA SER A 135 -3.13 16.46 0.45
C SER A 135 -3.69 15.06 0.16
N THR A 136 -4.67 14.99 -0.73
CA THR A 136 -5.20 13.74 -1.32
C THR A 136 -4.84 13.61 -2.80
N LEU A 137 -4.28 14.66 -3.41
CA LEU A 137 -3.93 14.71 -4.83
C LEU A 137 -2.97 13.57 -5.21
N GLY A 138 -3.36 12.78 -6.21
CA GLY A 138 -2.57 11.65 -6.70
C GLY A 138 -2.45 10.47 -5.75
N ALA A 139 -3.18 10.45 -4.62
CA ALA A 139 -3.23 9.26 -3.76
C ALA A 139 -3.83 8.04 -4.49
N CYS A 140 -4.68 8.31 -5.50
CA CYS A 140 -5.31 7.33 -6.37
C CYS A 140 -5.03 7.66 -7.86
N GLY A 141 -5.85 7.22 -8.82
CA GLY A 141 -5.66 7.56 -10.24
C GLY A 141 -4.51 6.85 -10.97
N ASP A 142 -4.28 7.26 -12.22
CA ASP A 142 -3.19 6.81 -13.12
C ASP A 142 -2.00 7.79 -13.07
N VAL A 143 -1.43 7.91 -11.87
CA VAL A 143 -0.31 8.79 -11.50
C VAL A 143 0.62 8.08 -10.52
N ASN A 144 1.73 8.72 -10.14
CA ASN A 144 2.54 8.28 -9.01
C ASN A 144 1.69 8.28 -7.72
N ARG A 145 1.69 7.14 -7.04
CA ARG A 145 1.02 6.95 -5.74
C ARG A 145 1.90 7.47 -4.61
N ASN A 146 1.46 7.25 -3.37
CA ASN A 146 2.28 7.53 -2.20
C ASN A 146 3.66 6.86 -2.32
N VAL A 147 4.71 7.65 -2.12
CA VAL A 147 6.11 7.19 -2.10
C VAL A 147 6.39 6.69 -0.69
N VAL A 148 6.82 5.43 -0.59
CA VAL A 148 7.04 4.77 0.71
C VAL A 148 8.52 4.70 1.05
N CYS A 149 8.85 4.74 2.33
CA CYS A 149 10.18 4.45 2.86
C CYS A 149 10.07 3.79 4.23
N CYS A 150 11.18 3.27 4.78
CA CYS A 150 11.16 2.74 6.14
C CYS A 150 10.51 3.76 7.12
N PRO A 151 9.52 3.36 7.93
CA PRO A 151 8.83 4.27 8.84
C PRO A 151 9.62 4.55 10.11
N ALA A 152 10.67 3.79 10.44
CA ALA A 152 11.37 3.95 11.71
C ALA A 152 12.12 5.30 11.78
N PRO A 153 11.79 6.20 12.73
CA PRO A 153 12.46 7.49 12.88
C PRO A 153 13.74 7.37 13.70
N THR A 154 14.61 6.40 13.40
CA THR A 154 15.85 6.13 14.16
C THR A 154 16.82 7.31 14.19
N GLY A 155 16.77 8.19 13.20
CA GLY A 155 17.69 9.32 13.04
C GLY A 155 19.03 8.95 12.39
N ASP A 156 19.19 7.74 11.87
CA ASP A 156 20.37 7.38 11.10
C ASP A 156 20.40 8.09 9.74
N ALA A 157 21.60 8.42 9.26
CA ALA A 157 21.81 9.22 8.05
C ALA A 157 21.12 8.61 6.80
N THR A 158 21.04 7.28 6.73
CA THR A 158 20.42 6.58 5.60
C THR A 158 18.91 6.77 5.61
N ARG A 159 18.23 6.51 6.73
CA ARG A 159 16.77 6.71 6.85
C ARG A 159 16.37 8.17 6.72
N VAL A 160 17.19 9.10 7.21
CA VAL A 160 16.99 10.55 7.02
C VAL A 160 17.04 10.89 5.52
N GLN A 161 18.10 10.50 4.80
CA GLN A 161 18.21 10.76 3.36
C GLN A 161 17.11 10.07 2.55
N MET A 162 16.73 8.84 2.89
CA MET A 162 15.62 8.13 2.24
C MET A 162 14.29 8.88 2.41
N GLN A 163 14.02 9.44 3.60
CA GLN A 163 12.82 10.22 3.85
C GLN A 163 12.84 11.52 3.03
N GLU A 164 13.95 12.25 3.01
CA GLU A 164 14.10 13.47 2.21
C GLU A 164 13.92 13.20 0.71
N LEU A 165 14.49 12.11 0.21
CA LEU A 165 14.32 11.69 -1.18
C LEU A 165 12.89 11.24 -1.46
N ALA A 166 12.22 10.56 -0.52
CA ALA A 166 10.80 10.21 -0.67
C ALA A 166 9.93 11.47 -0.79
N ASP A 167 10.20 12.49 0.01
CA ASP A 167 9.52 13.79 -0.05
C ASP A 167 9.80 14.49 -1.39
N LYS A 168 11.08 14.62 -1.78
CA LYS A 168 11.51 15.27 -3.03
C LYS A 168 10.90 14.57 -4.26
N VAL A 169 10.95 13.25 -4.33
CA VAL A 169 10.35 12.46 -5.42
C VAL A 169 8.83 12.63 -5.44
N ALA A 170 8.17 12.60 -4.28
CA ALA A 170 6.71 12.74 -4.21
C ALA A 170 6.22 14.13 -4.64
N ALA A 171 6.98 15.18 -4.28
CA ALA A 171 6.75 16.56 -4.68
C ALA A 171 7.03 16.77 -6.17
N HIS A 172 8.19 16.30 -6.66
CA HIS A 172 8.59 16.41 -8.07
C HIS A 172 7.60 15.75 -9.02
N LEU A 173 7.09 14.56 -8.63
CA LEU A 173 6.11 13.80 -9.40
C LEU A 173 4.65 14.15 -9.05
N ALA A 174 4.38 15.22 -8.31
CA ALA A 174 3.01 15.69 -8.10
C ALA A 174 2.44 16.27 -9.42
N PRO A 175 1.18 15.97 -9.78
CA PRO A 175 0.51 16.64 -10.90
C PRO A 175 0.50 18.16 -10.70
N ARG A 176 0.84 18.91 -11.75
CA ARG A 176 0.94 20.38 -11.66
C ARG A 176 -0.36 21.05 -12.11
N ALA A 177 -0.74 20.91 -13.38
CA ALA A 177 -2.02 21.39 -13.88
C ALA A 177 -3.23 20.71 -13.21
N GLY A 178 -3.14 19.42 -12.90
CA GLY A 178 -4.09 18.66 -12.11
C GLY A 178 -4.12 19.09 -10.64
N GLY A 179 -3.02 19.64 -10.12
CA GLY A 179 -3.00 20.37 -8.85
C GLY A 179 -3.82 21.65 -8.92
N GLY A 180 -3.73 22.41 -10.02
CA GLY A 180 -4.62 23.54 -10.28
C GLY A 180 -6.09 23.14 -10.27
N SER A 181 -6.46 22.08 -11.00
CA SER A 181 -7.82 21.53 -11.01
C SER A 181 -8.29 21.08 -9.63
N TYR A 182 -7.40 20.47 -8.84
CA TYR A 182 -7.69 20.08 -7.47
C TYR A 182 -8.04 21.28 -6.59
N HIS A 183 -7.25 22.36 -6.66
CA HIS A 183 -7.50 23.57 -5.88
C HIS A 183 -8.80 24.26 -6.30
N GLU A 184 -9.07 24.33 -7.60
CA GLU A 184 -10.31 24.90 -8.15
C GLU A 184 -11.56 24.18 -7.63
N ILE A 185 -11.57 22.84 -7.67
CA ILE A 185 -12.74 22.04 -7.30
C ILE A 185 -12.95 22.02 -5.79
N TRP A 186 -11.88 21.77 -5.04
CA TRP A 186 -12.00 21.41 -3.62
C TRP A 186 -11.82 22.60 -2.68
N LEU A 187 -11.10 23.65 -3.09
CA LEU A 187 -10.69 24.77 -2.24
C LEU A 187 -11.24 26.13 -2.73
N ASN A 188 -12.26 26.12 -3.59
CA ASN A 188 -12.91 27.32 -4.14
C ASN A 188 -11.95 28.29 -4.86
N GLY A 189 -10.78 27.82 -5.31
CA GLY A 189 -9.77 28.69 -5.92
C GLY A 189 -9.09 29.65 -4.94
N GLU A 190 -9.21 29.47 -3.62
CA GLU A 190 -8.43 30.22 -2.65
C GLU A 190 -6.94 30.01 -2.91
N LYS A 191 -6.22 31.10 -3.22
CA LYS A 191 -4.77 31.07 -3.43
C LYS A 191 -4.10 30.74 -2.09
N GLN A 192 -3.40 29.61 -2.04
CA GLN A 192 -2.38 29.44 -1.01
C GLN A 192 -1.14 30.26 -1.40
N GLU A 193 -0.50 30.92 -0.44
CA GLU A 193 0.64 31.83 -0.64
C GLU A 193 1.83 31.20 -1.39
N THR A 194 1.86 29.87 -1.53
CA THR A 194 3.01 29.10 -2.01
C THR A 194 2.84 28.44 -3.38
N LEU A 195 1.70 28.59 -4.08
CA LEU A 195 1.50 27.92 -5.37
C LEU A 195 1.82 28.82 -6.57
N PRO A 196 2.59 28.31 -7.55
CA PRO A 196 2.76 28.97 -8.85
C PRO A 196 1.42 29.20 -9.56
N GLU A 197 1.38 30.15 -10.50
CA GLU A 197 0.22 30.34 -11.37
C GLU A 197 -0.21 29.02 -12.05
N PRO A 198 -1.50 28.84 -12.38
CA PRO A 198 -1.99 27.59 -12.98
C PRO A 198 -1.21 27.24 -14.24
N GLU A 199 -0.39 26.19 -14.18
CA GLU A 199 0.32 25.70 -15.36
C GLU A 199 -0.69 25.22 -16.42
N VAL A 200 -0.52 25.67 -17.66
CA VAL A 200 -1.40 25.33 -18.80
C VAL A 200 -1.10 23.92 -19.35
N ALA A 201 -0.06 23.25 -18.84
CA ALA A 201 0.37 21.94 -19.28
C ALA A 201 0.81 21.04 -18.11
N GLU A 202 0.78 19.72 -18.34
CA GLU A 202 1.35 18.72 -17.42
C GLU A 202 2.73 18.28 -17.92
N PRO A 203 3.85 18.78 -17.36
CA PRO A 203 5.16 18.63 -17.96
C PRO A 203 5.68 17.18 -17.94
N ILE A 204 5.43 16.44 -16.85
CA ILE A 204 5.88 15.05 -16.72
C ILE A 204 4.81 14.10 -17.28
N TYR A 205 3.55 14.32 -16.92
CA TYR A 205 2.46 13.38 -17.18
C TYR A 205 1.84 13.52 -18.58
N GLY A 206 1.93 14.71 -19.19
CA GLY A 206 1.17 15.04 -20.39
C GLY A 206 -0.34 15.09 -20.14
N ASN A 207 -1.10 15.42 -21.18
CA ASN A 207 -2.56 15.56 -21.14
C ASN A 207 -3.31 14.26 -20.75
N ILE A 208 -2.71 13.09 -21.01
CA ILE A 208 -3.34 11.78 -20.77
C ILE A 208 -2.76 11.04 -19.56
N TYR A 209 -1.84 11.63 -18.79
CA TYR A 209 -1.24 11.02 -17.61
C TYR A 209 -0.63 9.62 -17.88
N LEU A 210 -0.39 8.81 -16.84
CA LEU A 210 0.18 7.47 -17.02
C LEU A 210 -0.89 6.49 -17.55
N PRO A 211 -0.46 5.35 -18.13
CA PRO A 211 -1.38 4.27 -18.51
C PRO A 211 -2.10 3.65 -17.30
N ARG A 212 -1.41 3.58 -16.15
CA ARG A 212 -1.92 3.05 -14.89
C ARG A 212 -1.10 3.54 -13.70
N LYS A 213 -1.60 3.33 -12.48
CA LYS A 213 -0.91 3.63 -11.20
C LYS A 213 0.60 3.24 -11.21
N PHE A 214 1.44 4.14 -10.70
CA PHE A 214 2.87 3.94 -10.53
C PHE A 214 3.24 4.01 -9.03
N LYS A 215 4.13 3.14 -8.56
CA LYS A 215 4.43 2.96 -7.12
C LYS A 215 5.92 3.01 -6.90
N ILE A 216 6.38 3.89 -6.00
CA ILE A 216 7.79 4.09 -5.68
C ILE A 216 8.04 3.73 -4.21
N GLY A 217 9.19 3.14 -3.90
CA GLY A 217 9.61 2.88 -2.52
C GLY A 217 11.12 2.91 -2.29
N PHE A 218 11.53 3.20 -1.07
CA PHE A 218 12.93 3.20 -0.60
C PHE A 218 13.11 2.19 0.53
N ALA A 219 14.11 1.32 0.44
CA ALA A 219 14.40 0.30 1.48
C ALA A 219 15.88 0.24 1.82
N LEU A 220 16.20 -0.50 2.89
CA LEU A 220 17.57 -0.84 3.25
C LEU A 220 17.82 -2.34 3.00
N PRO A 221 19.07 -2.78 2.76
CA PRO A 221 19.39 -4.20 2.63
C PRO A 221 19.01 -5.02 3.87
N ASP A 222 19.25 -4.46 5.05
CA ASP A 222 18.95 -4.99 6.38
C ASP A 222 17.53 -4.69 6.88
N ASP A 223 16.69 -4.08 6.04
CA ASP A 223 15.30 -3.76 6.40
C ASP A 223 14.44 -3.50 5.15
N ASN A 224 13.75 -4.55 4.70
CA ASN A 224 12.80 -4.52 3.59
C ASN A 224 11.34 -4.39 4.06
N CYS A 225 11.09 -3.70 5.17
CA CYS A 225 9.74 -3.47 5.71
C CYS A 225 8.72 -2.93 4.69
N ILE A 226 9.17 -2.29 3.60
CA ILE A 226 8.30 -1.72 2.56
C ILE A 226 7.95 -2.66 1.38
N ASP A 227 8.49 -3.87 1.36
CA ASP A 227 8.42 -4.83 0.24
C ASP A 227 8.88 -4.17 -1.08
N ILE A 228 10.18 -3.88 -1.21
CA ILE A 228 10.75 -3.08 -2.32
C ILE A 228 10.55 -3.71 -3.69
N LEU A 229 10.61 -5.04 -3.77
CA LEU A 229 10.40 -5.75 -5.03
C LEU A 229 8.93 -5.77 -5.48
N ALA A 230 8.00 -5.32 -4.64
CA ALA A 230 6.59 -5.15 -4.99
C ALA A 230 6.29 -3.80 -5.70
N GLN A 231 7.27 -2.90 -5.74
CA GLN A 231 7.14 -1.53 -6.25
C GLN A 231 7.35 -1.48 -7.76
N CYS A 232 6.77 -0.49 -8.44
CA CYS A 232 7.10 -0.24 -9.84
C CYS A 232 8.56 0.21 -9.99
N LEU A 233 8.99 1.05 -9.05
CA LEU A 233 10.34 1.58 -8.92
C LEU A 233 10.76 1.49 -7.46
N GLY A 234 11.89 0.85 -7.20
CA GLY A 234 12.47 0.70 -5.86
C GLY A 234 13.85 1.32 -5.82
N PHE A 235 14.23 1.89 -4.68
CA PHE A 235 15.60 2.37 -4.42
C PHE A 235 16.12 1.67 -3.16
N LEU A 236 17.04 0.72 -3.34
CA LEU A 236 17.68 0.01 -2.22
C LEU A 236 18.97 0.74 -1.84
N ALA A 237 19.06 1.24 -0.62
CA ALA A 237 20.20 2.02 -0.16
C ALA A 237 21.51 1.21 -0.19
N ILE A 238 22.59 1.84 -0.66
CA ILE A 238 23.95 1.34 -0.57
C ILE A 238 24.72 2.22 0.40
N ARG A 239 25.42 1.60 1.34
CA ARG A 239 26.10 2.29 2.43
C ARG A 239 27.59 1.95 2.42
N GLU A 240 28.42 2.94 2.70
CA GLU A 240 29.84 2.76 3.05
C GLU A 240 30.07 3.47 4.39
N ASN A 241 30.69 2.79 5.36
CA ASN A 241 30.93 3.33 6.71
C ASN A 241 29.66 3.92 7.39
N GLY A 242 28.50 3.30 7.15
CA GLY A 242 27.21 3.74 7.69
C GLY A 242 26.56 4.93 6.98
N GLN A 243 27.22 5.52 5.97
CA GLN A 243 26.69 6.64 5.19
C GLN A 243 26.08 6.16 3.88
N PRO A 244 24.90 6.68 3.48
CA PRO A 244 24.30 6.36 2.20
C PRO A 244 25.09 7.01 1.06
N ILE A 245 25.72 6.17 0.22
CA ILE A 245 26.49 6.63 -0.95
C ILE A 245 25.70 6.60 -2.25
N GLY A 246 24.49 6.02 -2.22
CA GLY A 246 23.62 5.89 -3.38
C GLY A 246 22.63 4.75 -3.23
N TYR A 247 22.03 4.36 -4.36
CA TYR A 247 20.92 3.42 -4.40
C TYR A 247 21.02 2.49 -5.60
N ASN A 248 20.78 1.20 -5.39
CA ASN A 248 20.42 0.31 -6.49
C ASN A 248 18.96 0.58 -6.87
N MET A 249 18.73 0.95 -8.12
CA MET A 249 17.40 1.14 -8.69
C MET A 249 16.82 -0.22 -9.13
N TYR A 250 15.64 -0.57 -8.62
CA TYR A 250 14.86 -1.74 -9.02
C TYR A 250 13.63 -1.32 -9.83
N VAL A 251 13.28 -2.06 -10.89
CA VAL A 251 12.17 -1.73 -11.78
C VAL A 251 11.28 -2.94 -12.05
N GLY A 252 9.99 -2.69 -12.29
CA GLY A 252 9.09 -3.70 -12.86
C GLY A 252 8.37 -4.62 -11.86
N GLY A 253 8.32 -4.28 -10.57
CA GLY A 253 7.54 -5.03 -9.59
C GLY A 253 6.02 -4.73 -9.64
N GLY A 254 5.21 -5.70 -9.21
CA GLY A 254 3.81 -5.47 -8.88
C GLY A 254 2.90 -6.69 -8.79
N GLN A 255 2.00 -6.63 -7.82
CA GLN A 255 1.18 -7.78 -7.40
C GLN A 255 -0.05 -8.11 -8.26
N GLY A 256 -0.83 -7.12 -8.68
CA GLY A 256 -2.18 -7.40 -9.19
C GLY A 256 -2.21 -8.29 -10.45
N ASN A 257 -3.10 -9.28 -10.43
CA ASN A 257 -3.46 -10.15 -11.55
C ASN A 257 -4.99 -10.26 -11.68
N SER A 258 -5.47 -11.10 -12.60
CA SER A 258 -6.89 -11.32 -12.87
C SER A 258 -7.16 -12.80 -13.13
N ASN A 259 -8.05 -13.41 -12.35
CA ASN A 259 -8.49 -14.80 -12.57
C ASN A 259 -9.08 -15.04 -13.96
N ALA A 260 -9.62 -13.99 -14.60
CA ALA A 260 -10.20 -14.05 -15.93
C ALA A 260 -9.18 -13.76 -17.06
N LYS A 261 -7.92 -13.49 -16.73
CA LYS A 261 -6.88 -13.17 -17.73
C LYS A 261 -5.54 -13.83 -17.36
N PRO A 262 -5.26 -15.04 -17.86
CA PRO A 262 -4.07 -15.83 -17.51
C PRO A 262 -2.74 -15.11 -17.81
N ASP A 263 -2.77 -14.20 -18.77
CA ASP A 263 -1.65 -13.38 -19.20
C ASP A 263 -1.31 -12.27 -18.18
N THR A 264 -1.95 -12.25 -17.00
CA THR A 264 -1.66 -11.33 -15.89
C THR A 264 -1.20 -12.09 -14.66
N TYR A 265 -0.08 -11.67 -14.07
CA TYR A 265 0.57 -12.39 -12.96
C TYR A 265 1.41 -11.43 -12.10
N PRO A 266 1.61 -11.71 -10.80
CA PRO A 266 2.55 -10.96 -9.97
C PRO A 266 3.97 -11.03 -10.53
N LEU A 267 4.75 -9.96 -10.36
CA LEU A 267 6.15 -9.88 -10.79
C LEU A 267 6.97 -9.17 -9.71
N ILE A 268 8.22 -9.59 -9.54
CA ILE A 268 9.22 -8.96 -8.66
C ILE A 268 10.06 -7.94 -9.43
N GLY A 269 10.45 -6.88 -8.74
CA GLY A 269 11.35 -5.87 -9.31
C GLY A 269 12.74 -6.44 -9.61
N GLN A 270 13.35 -5.95 -10.69
CA GLN A 270 14.68 -6.35 -11.17
C GLN A 270 15.66 -5.17 -11.02
N ALA A 271 16.89 -5.43 -10.59
CA ALA A 271 17.90 -4.39 -10.44
C ALA A 271 18.32 -3.84 -11.81
N ALA A 272 18.18 -2.53 -12.01
CA ALA A 272 18.51 -1.85 -13.26
C ALA A 272 19.93 -1.25 -13.23
N CYS A 273 20.24 -0.38 -12.29
CA CYS A 273 21.56 0.27 -12.20
C CYS A 273 21.77 0.87 -10.81
N PHE A 274 22.98 1.34 -10.53
CA PHE A 274 23.28 2.17 -9.36
C PHE A 274 23.09 3.65 -9.68
N LEU A 275 22.67 4.43 -8.69
CA LEU A 275 22.48 5.89 -8.74
C LEU A 275 23.12 6.54 -7.52
N THR A 276 23.72 7.72 -7.66
CA THR A 276 24.07 8.56 -6.51
C THR A 276 22.82 9.25 -5.94
N PRO A 277 22.84 9.75 -4.68
CA PRO A 277 21.64 10.33 -4.06
C PRO A 277 21.02 11.49 -4.84
N ASP A 278 21.85 12.33 -5.47
CA ASP A 278 21.45 13.48 -6.28
C ASP A 278 20.80 13.08 -7.62
N GLU A 279 21.05 11.87 -8.10
CA GLU A 279 20.49 11.33 -9.36
C GLU A 279 19.08 10.74 -9.20
N VAL A 280 18.65 10.45 -7.97
CA VAL A 280 17.41 9.69 -7.70
C VAL A 280 16.16 10.37 -8.25
N VAL A 281 16.02 11.68 -8.09
CA VAL A 281 14.81 12.43 -8.52
C VAL A 281 14.70 12.45 -10.03
N GLU A 282 15.82 12.73 -10.72
CA GLU A 282 15.90 12.73 -12.18
C GLU A 282 15.63 11.33 -12.76
N ALA A 283 16.22 10.29 -12.17
CA ALA A 283 15.99 8.91 -12.57
C ALA A 283 14.52 8.51 -12.39
N ALA A 284 13.88 8.92 -11.29
CA ALA A 284 12.47 8.66 -11.07
C ALA A 284 11.57 9.30 -12.15
N GLU A 285 11.84 10.55 -12.55
CA GLU A 285 11.13 11.19 -13.66
C GLU A 285 11.38 10.45 -14.98
N ALA A 286 12.63 10.11 -15.28
CA ALA A 286 13.01 9.41 -16.51
C ALA A 286 12.26 8.07 -16.65
N VAL A 287 12.18 7.26 -15.58
CA VAL A 287 11.41 6.02 -15.59
C VAL A 287 9.90 6.28 -15.74
N VAL A 288 9.36 7.31 -15.10
CA VAL A 288 7.94 7.69 -15.23
C VAL A 288 7.60 8.09 -16.66
N ARG A 289 8.49 8.84 -17.33
CA ARG A 289 8.33 9.22 -18.74
C ARG A 289 8.45 8.02 -19.68
N LEU A 290 9.42 7.14 -19.46
CA LEU A 290 9.53 5.88 -20.20
C LEU A 290 8.23 5.06 -20.09
N TYR A 291 7.69 4.92 -18.88
CA TYR A 291 6.44 4.22 -18.69
C TYR A 291 5.24 4.94 -19.34
N ARG A 292 5.20 6.28 -19.29
CA ARG A 292 4.17 7.09 -19.96
C ARG A 292 4.15 6.81 -21.46
N ASP A 293 5.33 6.68 -22.08
CA ASP A 293 5.50 6.62 -23.53
C ASP A 293 5.37 5.18 -24.06
N HIS A 294 5.78 4.17 -23.28
CA HIS A 294 5.81 2.76 -23.72
C HIS A 294 4.78 1.84 -23.05
N GLY A 295 4.07 2.28 -22.02
CA GLY A 295 3.09 1.44 -21.34
C GLY A 295 1.81 1.22 -22.15
N ASN A 296 1.24 0.02 -22.07
CA ASN A 296 0.01 -0.34 -22.77
C ASN A 296 -1.17 0.53 -22.29
N ARG A 297 -1.84 1.22 -23.23
CA ARG A 297 -3.00 2.08 -22.97
C ARG A 297 -4.34 1.50 -23.46
N SER A 298 -4.30 0.35 -24.12
CA SER A 298 -5.45 -0.29 -24.76
C SER A 298 -6.10 -1.30 -23.81
N ASP A 299 -5.29 -2.15 -23.17
CA ASP A 299 -5.75 -3.07 -22.12
C ASP A 299 -5.23 -2.67 -20.73
N ARG A 300 -6.15 -2.16 -19.90
CA ARG A 300 -5.86 -1.74 -18.53
C ARG A 300 -5.38 -2.87 -17.61
N LYS A 301 -5.69 -4.14 -17.91
CA LYS A 301 -5.20 -5.30 -17.15
C LYS A 301 -3.70 -5.56 -17.40
N ARG A 302 -3.22 -5.24 -18.60
CA ARG A 302 -1.80 -5.27 -19.04
C ARG A 302 -1.08 -3.91 -18.98
N ALA A 303 -1.73 -2.86 -18.48
CA ALA A 303 -1.19 -1.49 -18.51
C ALA A 303 -0.14 -1.15 -17.44
N ARG A 304 0.18 -2.05 -16.51
CA ARG A 304 1.14 -1.74 -15.42
C ARG A 304 2.59 -1.80 -15.94
N PHE A 305 3.44 -0.91 -15.42
CA PHE A 305 4.87 -0.84 -15.75
C PHE A 305 5.62 -2.19 -15.68
N LYS A 306 5.23 -3.09 -14.77
CA LYS A 306 5.79 -4.44 -14.69
C LYS A 306 5.77 -5.21 -16.01
N TYR A 307 4.75 -5.02 -16.84
CA TYR A 307 4.67 -5.71 -18.13
C TYR A 307 5.60 -5.09 -19.17
N VAL A 308 5.87 -3.77 -19.10
CA VAL A 308 6.89 -3.14 -19.96
C VAL A 308 8.25 -3.79 -19.69
N VAL A 309 8.65 -3.86 -18.42
CA VAL A 309 9.93 -4.46 -18.01
C VAL A 309 9.96 -5.97 -18.32
N HIS A 310 8.86 -6.68 -18.08
CA HIS A 310 8.78 -8.11 -18.34
C HIS A 310 8.86 -8.45 -19.83
N ASP A 311 8.10 -7.75 -20.68
CA ASP A 311 8.05 -8.03 -22.11
C ASP A 311 9.34 -7.61 -22.82
N TRP A 312 10.05 -6.61 -22.29
CA TRP A 312 11.34 -6.17 -22.82
C TRP A 312 12.52 -6.99 -22.29
N GLY A 313 12.43 -7.52 -21.08
CA GLY A 313 13.59 -7.95 -20.31
C GLY A 313 14.39 -6.76 -19.79
N ILE A 314 15.24 -7.02 -18.77
CA ILE A 314 15.99 -5.96 -18.09
C ILE A 314 17.01 -5.26 -19.00
N GLU A 315 17.63 -5.97 -19.93
CA GLU A 315 18.66 -5.40 -20.81
C GLU A 315 18.10 -4.38 -21.80
N LYS A 316 17.00 -4.73 -22.47
CA LYS A 316 16.32 -3.77 -23.36
C LYS A 316 15.75 -2.58 -22.59
N PHE A 317 15.27 -2.80 -21.36
CA PHE A 317 14.88 -1.69 -20.49
C PHE A 317 16.06 -0.74 -20.24
N ARG A 318 17.24 -1.27 -19.87
CA ARG A 318 18.47 -0.46 -19.65
C ARG A 318 18.85 0.31 -20.91
N GLU A 319 18.87 -0.34 -22.07
CA GLU A 319 19.21 0.28 -23.35
C GLU A 319 18.30 1.49 -23.66
N VAL A 320 16.98 1.29 -23.59
CA VAL A 320 16.00 2.36 -23.88
C VAL A 320 16.04 3.46 -22.82
N PHE A 321 16.16 3.08 -21.54
CA PHE A 321 16.28 4.03 -20.44
C PHE A 321 17.51 4.91 -20.61
N GLU A 322 18.68 4.32 -20.84
CA GLU A 322 19.95 5.02 -21.05
C GLU A 322 19.90 5.95 -22.27
N ARG A 323 19.48 5.43 -23.43
CA ARG A 323 19.50 6.16 -24.69
C ARG A 323 18.53 7.34 -24.73
N ASP A 324 17.28 7.13 -24.32
CA ASP A 324 16.18 8.05 -24.64
C ASP A 324 15.81 8.98 -23.46
N TYR A 325 15.97 8.50 -22.21
CA TYR A 325 15.44 9.18 -21.03
C TYR A 325 16.51 9.63 -20.04
N TRP A 326 17.49 8.77 -19.75
CA TRP A 326 18.54 9.01 -18.75
C TRP A 326 19.73 9.78 -19.33
N LYS A 327 20.14 9.45 -20.56
CA LYS A 327 21.19 10.15 -21.33
C LYS A 327 22.53 10.29 -20.61
N LYS A 328 22.83 9.38 -19.68
CA LYS A 328 24.11 9.26 -18.97
C LYS A 328 24.51 7.78 -18.90
N PRO A 329 25.80 7.45 -18.84
CA PRO A 329 26.26 6.07 -18.69
C PRO A 329 25.62 5.38 -17.47
N LEU A 330 25.11 4.16 -17.64
CA LEU A 330 24.58 3.38 -16.52
C LEU A 330 25.71 2.86 -15.62
N LYS A 331 25.62 3.16 -14.32
CA LYS A 331 26.54 2.61 -13.31
C LYS A 331 26.10 1.18 -12.95
N PRO A 332 27.02 0.22 -12.85
CA PRO A 332 26.68 -1.16 -12.51
C PRO A 332 26.02 -1.23 -11.13
N VAL A 333 25.08 -2.15 -10.98
CA VAL A 333 24.44 -2.46 -9.69
C VAL A 333 25.53 -2.85 -8.69
N ARG A 334 25.48 -2.26 -7.49
CA ARG A 334 26.41 -2.61 -6.40
C ARG A 334 25.89 -3.82 -5.63
N GLU A 335 26.79 -4.61 -5.05
CA GLU A 335 26.37 -5.76 -4.26
C GLU A 335 25.63 -5.32 -2.99
N ALA A 336 24.39 -5.79 -2.84
CA ALA A 336 23.58 -5.61 -1.64
C ALA A 336 22.49 -6.67 -1.60
N GLN A 337 22.37 -7.38 -0.48
CA GLN A 337 21.36 -8.42 -0.29
C GLN A 337 20.25 -7.93 0.64
N ILE A 338 19.00 -8.12 0.21
CA ILE A 338 17.85 -8.01 1.12
C ILE A 338 17.94 -9.18 2.13
N ALA A 339 18.18 -8.85 3.38
CA ALA A 339 18.56 -9.79 4.42
C ALA A 339 17.59 -9.83 5.61
N ASN A 340 16.72 -8.84 5.78
CA ASN A 340 15.80 -8.80 6.91
C ASN A 340 14.57 -7.89 6.65
N VAL A 341 13.55 -8.04 7.50
CA VAL A 341 12.35 -7.21 7.58
C VAL A 341 12.07 -6.92 9.05
N ASP A 342 11.94 -5.64 9.42
CA ASP A 342 11.55 -5.23 10.76
C ASP A 342 10.12 -4.64 10.76
N LEU A 343 9.30 -5.04 11.72
CA LEU A 343 7.95 -4.49 11.91
C LEU A 343 7.96 -3.17 12.69
N HIS A 344 9.09 -2.86 13.34
CA HIS A 344 9.33 -1.67 14.15
C HIS A 344 8.35 -1.49 15.31
N LEU A 345 7.88 -2.61 15.87
CA LEU A 345 6.95 -2.62 17.00
C LEU A 345 7.70 -2.48 18.34
N GLY A 346 7.03 -1.90 19.34
CA GLY A 346 7.56 -1.72 20.68
C GLY A 346 8.40 -0.45 20.82
N TRP A 347 9.09 -0.33 21.96
CA TRP A 347 9.90 0.84 22.29
C TRP A 347 11.30 0.75 21.68
N HIS A 348 11.69 1.78 20.94
CA HIS A 348 13.01 1.89 20.29
C HIS A 348 13.66 3.23 20.62
N LYS A 349 14.99 3.26 20.74
CA LYS A 349 15.75 4.49 20.97
C LYS A 349 16.11 5.15 19.64
N GLN A 350 15.97 6.47 19.58
CA GLN A 350 16.37 7.32 18.46
C GLN A 350 17.77 7.91 18.70
N ALA A 351 18.47 8.32 17.63
CA ALA A 351 19.82 8.88 17.68
C ALA A 351 19.90 10.18 18.49
N ASN A 352 18.82 10.96 18.54
CA ASN A 352 18.72 12.19 19.34
C ASN A 352 18.48 11.93 20.85
N GLY A 353 18.48 10.66 21.30
CA GLY A 353 18.25 10.29 22.69
C GLY A 353 16.79 10.11 23.08
N LYS A 354 15.85 10.48 22.21
CA LYS A 354 14.41 10.22 22.38
C LYS A 354 14.05 8.79 21.99
N PHE A 355 12.76 8.47 22.04
CA PHE A 355 12.21 7.16 21.74
C PHE A 355 11.07 7.25 20.72
N PHE A 356 10.85 6.14 20.02
CA PHE A 356 9.59 5.88 19.34
C PHE A 356 8.96 4.59 19.83
N LEU A 357 7.63 4.52 19.74
CA LEU A 357 6.81 3.36 20.05
C LEU A 357 6.07 2.92 18.79
N GLY A 358 6.33 1.70 18.31
CA GLY A 358 5.49 1.07 17.30
C GLY A 358 4.33 0.30 17.93
N ILE A 359 3.12 0.57 17.47
CA ILE A 359 1.87 -0.05 17.94
C ILE A 359 1.30 -0.85 16.79
N SER A 360 1.12 -2.16 17.01
CA SER A 360 0.45 -3.04 16.05
C SER A 360 -1.00 -2.62 15.91
N VAL A 361 -1.47 -2.49 14.68
CA VAL A 361 -2.88 -2.19 14.40
C VAL A 361 -3.41 -3.30 13.51
N GLU A 362 -4.21 -4.19 14.08
CA GLU A 362 -4.75 -5.34 13.34
C GLU A 362 -5.49 -4.86 12.08
N ASN A 363 -4.95 -5.28 10.92
CA ASN A 363 -5.41 -4.85 9.61
C ASN A 363 -5.48 -3.32 9.42
N GLY A 364 -4.67 -2.55 10.14
CA GLY A 364 -4.64 -1.09 10.09
C GLY A 364 -5.95 -0.39 10.44
N ARG A 365 -6.91 -1.06 11.09
CA ARG A 365 -8.19 -0.45 11.47
C ARG A 365 -8.08 0.23 12.83
N ILE A 366 -8.08 1.56 12.83
CA ILE A 366 -8.19 2.37 14.04
C ILE A 366 -9.68 2.63 14.31
N LYS A 367 -10.18 2.07 15.40
CA LYS A 367 -11.56 2.21 15.89
C LYS A 367 -11.59 2.07 17.41
N ASP A 368 -12.72 2.45 18.01
CA ASP A 368 -13.05 2.08 19.38
C ASP A 368 -14.14 1.00 19.34
N GLU A 369 -13.96 -0.07 20.10
CA GLU A 369 -14.89 -1.20 20.22
C GLU A 369 -14.78 -1.84 21.60
N GLY A 370 -15.83 -1.72 22.41
CA GLY A 370 -15.83 -2.23 23.78
C GLY A 370 -14.66 -1.66 24.60
N ASN A 371 -13.84 -2.55 25.16
CA ASN A 371 -12.65 -2.18 25.95
C ASN A 371 -11.45 -1.79 25.07
N TYR A 372 -11.43 -2.18 23.79
CA TYR A 372 -10.37 -1.83 22.86
C TYR A 372 -10.67 -0.46 22.22
N ARG A 373 -10.10 0.59 22.79
CA ARG A 373 -10.38 1.99 22.45
C ARG A 373 -9.19 2.65 21.75
N LEU A 374 -8.73 2.04 20.64
CA LEU A 374 -7.50 2.45 19.96
C LEU A 374 -7.55 3.89 19.43
N ARG A 375 -8.68 4.33 18.86
CA ARG A 375 -8.79 5.69 18.32
C ARG A 375 -8.67 6.72 19.43
N SER A 376 -9.44 6.54 20.50
CA SER A 376 -9.41 7.42 21.67
C SER A 376 -8.04 7.41 22.36
N GLY A 377 -7.41 6.24 22.50
CA GLY A 377 -6.09 6.12 23.11
C GLY A 377 -4.98 6.77 22.31
N LEU A 378 -4.97 6.59 20.97
CA LEU A 378 -4.01 7.27 20.10
C LEU A 378 -4.20 8.80 20.16
N ARG A 379 -5.44 9.29 20.12
CA ARG A 379 -5.72 10.73 20.28
C ARG A 379 -5.20 11.26 21.61
N ALA A 380 -5.45 10.55 22.72
CA ALA A 380 -5.01 10.94 24.06
C ALA A 380 -3.48 11.01 24.16
N ILE A 381 -2.78 10.00 23.63
CA ILE A 381 -1.31 9.94 23.64
C ILE A 381 -0.73 11.06 22.76
N VAL A 382 -1.17 11.16 21.50
CA VAL A 382 -0.62 12.14 20.54
C VAL A 382 -0.85 13.58 21.03
N SER A 383 -2.04 13.88 21.55
CA SER A 383 -2.37 15.20 22.10
C SER A 383 -1.54 15.54 23.34
N LYS A 384 -1.35 14.58 24.26
CA LYS A 384 -0.65 14.83 25.52
C LYS A 384 0.87 14.95 25.37
N PHE A 385 1.46 14.21 24.44
CA PHE A 385 2.92 14.08 24.32
C PHE A 385 3.50 14.66 23.02
N ASP A 386 2.66 15.29 22.19
CA ASP A 386 3.06 15.92 20.92
C ASP A 386 3.85 14.98 19.99
N CYS A 387 3.38 13.74 19.89
CA CYS A 387 4.10 12.70 19.14
C CYS A 387 4.11 13.00 17.63
N LEU A 388 5.26 12.80 16.97
CA LEU A 388 5.27 12.62 15.52
C LEU A 388 4.66 11.26 15.18
N VAL A 389 3.80 11.23 14.17
CA VAL A 389 3.13 10.00 13.75
C VAL A 389 3.72 9.51 12.44
N ARG A 390 4.01 8.20 12.37
CA ARG A 390 4.42 7.52 11.13
C ARG A 390 3.57 6.28 10.90
N ILE A 391 3.25 6.01 9.64
CA ILE A 391 2.45 4.85 9.23
C ILE A 391 3.38 3.82 8.58
N SER A 392 3.30 2.56 8.99
CA SER A 392 4.08 1.48 8.39
C SER A 392 3.42 0.92 7.12
N THR A 393 4.20 0.25 6.28
CA THR A 393 3.72 -0.55 5.16
C THR A 393 3.09 -1.88 5.57
N GLN A 394 3.21 -2.24 6.85
CA GLN A 394 2.53 -3.37 7.50
C GLN A 394 1.17 -2.96 8.11
N GLN A 395 0.78 -1.69 7.92
CA GLN A 395 -0.49 -1.10 8.37
C GLN A 395 -0.51 -0.72 9.85
N ASP A 396 0.67 -0.56 10.46
CA ASP A 396 0.83 -0.15 11.86
C ASP A 396 1.13 1.35 12.00
N ILE A 397 1.15 1.82 13.24
CA ILE A 397 1.44 3.21 13.60
C ILE A 397 2.65 3.29 14.52
N LEU A 398 3.52 4.26 14.27
CA LEU A 398 4.68 4.59 15.11
C LEU A 398 4.47 5.99 15.66
N LEU A 399 4.69 6.14 16.97
CA LEU A 399 4.68 7.41 17.70
C LEU A 399 6.11 7.75 18.07
N GLY A 400 6.68 8.80 17.50
CA GLY A 400 8.07 9.22 17.70
C GLY A 400 8.21 10.52 18.47
N GLU A 401 9.47 10.91 18.71
CA GLU A 401 9.85 12.12 19.45
C GLU A 401 9.45 12.11 20.93
N ILE A 402 9.44 10.93 21.55
CA ILE A 402 9.02 10.72 22.94
C ILE A 402 10.22 10.78 23.89
N ASP A 403 10.14 11.62 24.91
CA ASP A 403 11.13 11.62 26.00
C ASP A 403 11.05 10.34 26.83
N GLY A 404 12.21 9.80 27.25
CA GLY A 404 12.29 8.54 27.99
C GLY A 404 11.47 8.53 29.29
N ALA A 405 11.29 9.69 29.94
CA ALA A 405 10.48 9.85 31.14
C ALA A 405 8.98 9.62 30.91
N ASN A 406 8.50 9.78 29.67
CA ASN A 406 7.08 9.65 29.32
C ASN A 406 6.66 8.21 28.99
N LYS A 407 7.61 7.28 28.84
CA LYS A 407 7.32 5.88 28.45
C LYS A 407 6.30 5.20 29.37
N SER A 408 6.49 5.30 30.69
CA SER A 408 5.56 4.69 31.66
C SER A 408 4.16 5.31 31.60
N ALA A 409 4.06 6.62 31.36
CA ALA A 409 2.78 7.30 31.28
C ALA A 409 2.02 6.93 29.99
N ILE A 410 2.74 6.74 28.88
CA ILE A 410 2.18 6.24 27.62
C ILE A 410 1.73 4.78 27.79
N ASP A 411 2.55 3.93 28.39
CA ASP A 411 2.18 2.55 28.70
C ASP A 411 0.92 2.45 29.58
N SER A 412 0.76 3.35 30.56
CA SER A 412 -0.47 3.44 31.36
C SER A 412 -1.68 3.81 30.51
N LEU A 413 -1.56 4.73 29.56
CA LEU A 413 -2.66 5.07 28.63
C LEU A 413 -2.99 3.89 27.71
N LEU A 414 -1.99 3.16 27.19
CA LEU A 414 -2.25 1.96 26.39
C LEU A 414 -3.12 0.97 27.18
N ASN A 415 -2.76 0.71 28.44
CA ASN A 415 -3.55 -0.17 29.32
C ASN A 415 -4.95 0.39 29.60
N GLU A 416 -5.07 1.69 29.90
CA GLU A 416 -6.35 2.36 30.15
C GLU A 416 -7.31 2.21 28.96
N TYR A 417 -6.81 2.39 27.74
CA TYR A 417 -7.59 2.27 26.51
C TYR A 417 -7.65 0.84 25.95
N GLY A 418 -7.17 -0.16 26.70
CA GLY A 418 -7.21 -1.57 26.31
C GLY A 418 -6.40 -1.91 25.07
N ILE A 419 -5.37 -1.12 24.75
CA ILE A 419 -4.49 -1.30 23.59
C ILE A 419 -3.39 -2.29 24.01
N PRO A 420 -3.32 -3.49 23.40
CA PRO A 420 -2.30 -4.47 23.75
C PRO A 420 -0.92 -3.98 23.33
N LYS A 421 0.05 -4.16 24.22
CA LYS A 421 1.45 -3.92 23.88
C LYS A 421 1.96 -5.01 22.92
N PRO A 422 2.89 -4.71 22.00
CA PRO A 422 3.38 -5.68 21.03
C PRO A 422 3.92 -6.97 21.65
N GLU A 423 4.57 -6.94 22.80
CA GLU A 423 5.06 -8.14 23.51
C GLU A 423 3.94 -9.13 23.88
N ASN A 424 2.70 -8.67 23.99
CA ASN A 424 1.53 -9.51 24.34
C ASN A 424 0.80 -10.07 23.11
N LEU A 425 1.23 -9.74 21.89
CA LEU A 425 0.64 -10.23 20.65
C LEU A 425 1.42 -11.45 20.13
N SER A 426 0.71 -12.42 19.58
CA SER A 426 1.33 -13.60 18.96
C SER A 426 2.20 -13.21 17.75
N MET A 427 3.17 -14.05 17.40
CA MET A 427 4.03 -13.77 16.25
C MET A 427 3.23 -13.78 14.94
N VAL A 428 2.34 -14.77 14.76
CA VAL A 428 1.49 -14.87 13.56
C VAL A 428 0.58 -13.65 13.42
N GLN A 429 0.04 -13.10 14.51
CA GLN A 429 -0.79 -11.89 14.47
C GLN A 429 0.02 -10.68 14.00
N LYS A 430 1.24 -10.48 14.52
CA LYS A 430 2.15 -9.38 14.12
C LYS A 430 2.53 -9.44 12.64
N TRP A 431 2.69 -10.65 12.10
CA TRP A 431 3.08 -10.89 10.71
C TRP A 431 1.89 -11.08 9.75
N SER A 432 0.68 -10.78 10.22
CA SER A 432 -0.55 -10.92 9.46
C SER A 432 -1.08 -9.59 8.95
N MET A 433 -1.59 -9.56 7.72
CA MET A 433 -2.21 -8.36 7.15
C MET A 433 -3.28 -8.66 6.11
N ALA A 434 -4.40 -7.94 6.16
CA ALA A 434 -5.49 -8.03 5.21
C ALA A 434 -5.72 -6.72 4.43
N CYS A 435 -6.48 -6.81 3.34
CA CYS A 435 -7.04 -5.63 2.68
C CYS A 435 -8.49 -5.37 3.15
N PRO A 436 -9.05 -4.16 2.95
CA PRO A 436 -10.42 -3.86 3.40
C PRO A 436 -11.49 -4.82 2.85
N ALA A 437 -11.39 -5.18 1.58
CA ALA A 437 -12.36 -6.03 0.89
C ALA A 437 -13.83 -5.60 1.10
N ILE A 438 -14.73 -6.53 1.40
CA ILE A 438 -16.14 -6.28 1.71
C ILE A 438 -16.22 -5.58 3.08
N PRO A 439 -17.09 -4.57 3.29
CA PRO A 439 -18.21 -4.16 2.44
C PRO A 439 -17.93 -3.03 1.46
N THR A 440 -16.80 -2.35 1.56
CA THR A 440 -16.58 -1.07 0.86
C THR A 440 -15.92 -1.21 -0.51
N CYS A 441 -15.12 -2.26 -0.72
CA CYS A 441 -14.42 -2.48 -1.98
C CYS A 441 -15.37 -3.04 -3.04
N GLY A 442 -15.64 -2.25 -4.08
CA GLY A 442 -16.43 -2.67 -5.24
C GLY A 442 -15.79 -3.77 -6.11
N LEU A 443 -14.56 -4.18 -5.82
CA LEU A 443 -13.86 -5.28 -6.52
C LEU A 443 -13.74 -6.56 -5.69
N ALA A 444 -14.13 -6.52 -4.41
CA ALA A 444 -13.96 -7.67 -3.53
C ALA A 444 -14.94 -8.79 -3.86
N ILE A 445 -14.42 -10.01 -3.93
CA ILE A 445 -15.16 -11.24 -4.20
C ILE A 445 -15.47 -11.95 -2.87
N SER A 446 -14.49 -11.97 -1.97
CA SER A 446 -14.56 -12.56 -0.63
C SER A 446 -14.22 -11.52 0.44
N GLU A 447 -14.46 -11.86 1.70
CA GLU A 447 -13.98 -11.11 2.85
C GLU A 447 -12.44 -11.07 2.90
N SER A 448 -11.91 -10.22 3.78
CA SER A 448 -10.47 -10.16 4.06
C SER A 448 -10.23 -9.61 5.45
N GLU A 449 -10.23 -8.28 5.62
CA GLU A 449 -10.01 -7.61 6.93
C GLU A 449 -10.92 -8.13 8.05
N ARG A 450 -12.18 -8.46 7.75
CA ARG A 450 -13.14 -8.96 8.76
C ARG A 450 -12.99 -10.46 9.07
N SER A 451 -12.29 -11.21 8.23
CA SER A 451 -12.16 -12.67 8.37
C SER A 451 -10.77 -13.11 8.77
N LEU A 452 -9.73 -12.29 8.53
CA LEU A 452 -8.36 -12.65 8.90
C LEU A 452 -8.18 -12.87 10.41
N PRO A 453 -8.74 -12.04 11.33
CA PRO A 453 -8.55 -12.25 12.77
C PRO A 453 -9.01 -13.64 13.23
N GLY A 454 -10.24 -14.04 12.91
CA GLY A 454 -10.75 -15.36 13.27
C GLY A 454 -10.04 -16.53 12.59
N LEU A 455 -9.33 -16.31 11.47
CA LEU A 455 -8.43 -17.32 10.90
C LEU A 455 -7.14 -17.41 11.71
N VAL A 456 -6.53 -16.26 12.07
CA VAL A 456 -5.32 -16.20 12.89
C VAL A 456 -5.55 -16.84 14.26
N ASP A 457 -6.68 -16.56 14.91
CA ASP A 457 -7.10 -17.19 16.17
C ASP A 457 -7.10 -18.73 16.11
N GLN A 458 -7.36 -19.31 14.94
CA GLN A 458 -7.33 -20.76 14.73
C GLN A 458 -5.92 -21.29 14.43
N LEU A 459 -5.02 -20.46 13.90
CA LEU A 459 -3.62 -20.84 13.62
C LEU A 459 -2.75 -20.79 14.88
N GLU A 460 -3.00 -19.83 15.77
CA GLU A 460 -2.25 -19.65 17.02
C GLU A 460 -2.13 -20.92 17.88
N PRO A 461 -3.22 -21.65 18.23
CA PRO A 461 -3.11 -22.87 19.01
C PRO A 461 -2.35 -23.97 18.25
N ILE A 462 -2.54 -24.09 16.92
CA ILE A 462 -1.83 -25.07 16.09
C ILE A 462 -0.31 -24.81 16.13
N LEU A 463 0.11 -23.55 15.98
CA LEU A 463 1.53 -23.18 16.04
C LEU A 463 2.09 -23.40 17.45
N THR A 464 1.31 -23.09 18.49
CA THR A 464 1.72 -23.29 19.89
C THR A 464 1.92 -24.76 20.21
N GLU A 465 0.97 -25.63 19.86
CA GLU A 465 1.05 -27.08 20.08
C GLU A 465 2.26 -27.72 19.37
N LEU A 466 2.67 -27.17 18.22
CA LEU A 466 3.83 -27.64 17.46
C LEU A 466 5.16 -27.01 17.93
N GLY A 467 5.13 -26.10 18.90
CA GLY A 467 6.30 -25.35 19.36
C GLY A 467 6.88 -24.47 18.26
N LEU A 468 5.99 -23.78 17.53
CA LEU A 468 6.27 -22.84 16.43
C LEU A 468 5.69 -21.43 16.70
N ALA A 469 5.26 -21.13 17.92
CA ALA A 469 4.61 -19.86 18.27
C ALA A 469 5.50 -18.62 18.04
N ASP A 470 6.82 -18.78 18.14
CA ASP A 470 7.80 -17.71 17.95
C ASP A 470 8.29 -17.56 16.49
N GLU A 471 7.84 -18.45 15.60
CA GLU A 471 8.23 -18.41 14.18
C GLU A 471 7.58 -17.22 13.46
N GLN A 472 8.38 -16.50 12.68
CA GLN A 472 7.93 -15.32 11.93
C GLN A 472 7.23 -15.72 10.63
N ILE A 473 6.07 -16.35 10.74
CA ILE A 473 5.29 -16.85 9.59
C ILE A 473 4.33 -15.76 9.11
N SER A 474 4.56 -15.26 7.90
CA SER A 474 3.75 -14.20 7.28
C SER A 474 2.46 -14.71 6.63
N VAL A 475 1.31 -14.18 7.07
CA VAL A 475 -0.02 -14.51 6.51
C VAL A 475 -0.67 -13.27 5.92
N ARG A 476 -0.88 -13.25 4.60
CA ARG A 476 -1.44 -12.08 3.91
C ARG A 476 -2.72 -12.43 3.17
N MET A 477 -3.82 -11.74 3.50
CA MET A 477 -5.14 -12.00 2.94
C MET A 477 -5.65 -10.87 2.05
N THR A 478 -6.27 -11.21 0.93
CA THR A 478 -6.96 -10.26 0.05
C THR A 478 -8.29 -10.80 -0.42
N GLY A 479 -9.31 -9.94 -0.55
CA GLY A 479 -10.63 -10.37 -1.02
C GLY A 479 -10.75 -10.57 -2.54
N CYS A 480 -9.69 -10.35 -3.32
CA CYS A 480 -9.66 -10.50 -4.78
C CYS A 480 -8.19 -10.53 -5.30
N PRO A 481 -7.93 -10.96 -6.54
CA PRO A 481 -6.58 -11.08 -7.14
C PRO A 481 -5.80 -9.76 -7.34
N ASN A 482 -6.34 -8.60 -6.96
CA ASN A 482 -5.62 -7.34 -7.10
C ASN A 482 -4.36 -7.22 -6.20
N GLY A 483 -4.24 -8.08 -5.18
CA GLY A 483 -3.03 -8.17 -4.34
C GLY A 483 -2.77 -6.93 -3.47
N CYS A 484 -3.82 -6.26 -2.97
CA CYS A 484 -3.70 -5.03 -2.16
C CYS A 484 -2.91 -5.21 -0.85
N ALA A 485 -2.97 -6.41 -0.27
CA ALA A 485 -2.21 -6.83 0.90
C ALA A 485 -0.96 -7.64 0.53
N ARG A 486 -0.47 -7.54 -0.72
CA ARG A 486 0.76 -8.20 -1.18
C ARG A 486 0.85 -9.72 -0.88
N PRO A 487 -0.23 -10.50 -1.12
CA PRO A 487 -0.29 -11.91 -0.74
C PRO A 487 0.62 -12.83 -1.56
N PHE A 488 1.17 -12.36 -2.68
CA PHE A 488 2.01 -13.17 -3.57
C PHE A 488 3.50 -13.15 -3.17
N GLN A 489 3.88 -12.30 -2.22
CA GLN A 489 5.23 -12.19 -1.65
C GLN A 489 5.21 -12.44 -0.14
N SER A 490 4.30 -13.30 0.32
CA SER A 490 4.29 -13.81 1.69
C SER A 490 4.48 -15.31 1.68
N GLU A 491 4.84 -15.83 2.83
CA GLU A 491 4.98 -17.26 3.04
C GLU A 491 3.63 -17.96 2.90
N ILE A 492 2.56 -17.36 3.41
CA ILE A 492 1.17 -17.80 3.23
C ILE A 492 0.37 -16.65 2.61
N GLY A 493 -0.20 -16.90 1.44
CA GLY A 493 -1.05 -15.95 0.72
C GLY A 493 -2.47 -16.48 0.55
N LEU A 494 -3.47 -15.66 0.87
CA LEU A 494 -4.88 -16.01 0.74
C LEU A 494 -5.59 -15.02 -0.18
N VAL A 495 -6.09 -15.51 -1.31
CA VAL A 495 -6.70 -14.66 -2.35
C VAL A 495 -8.16 -15.06 -2.58
N GLY A 496 -9.07 -14.12 -2.32
CA GLY A 496 -10.51 -14.34 -2.41
C GLY A 496 -10.95 -14.81 -3.78
N ARG A 497 -11.72 -15.90 -3.81
CA ARG A 497 -12.06 -16.65 -5.01
C ARG A 497 -13.56 -16.67 -5.31
N ALA A 498 -14.38 -16.99 -4.31
CA ALA A 498 -15.84 -17.01 -4.40
C ALA A 498 -16.45 -17.19 -2.99
N GLY A 499 -17.31 -16.27 -2.54
CA GLY A 499 -17.93 -16.37 -1.22
C GLY A 499 -16.88 -16.55 -0.11
N PRO A 500 -16.99 -17.55 0.78
CA PRO A 500 -16.00 -17.83 1.82
C PRO A 500 -14.79 -18.65 1.34
N LYS A 501 -14.57 -18.78 0.02
CA LYS A 501 -13.48 -19.58 -0.55
C LYS A 501 -12.31 -18.73 -1.02
N TYR A 502 -11.10 -19.26 -0.84
CA TYR A 502 -9.83 -18.61 -1.17
C TYR A 502 -8.94 -19.54 -2.00
N THR A 503 -8.16 -18.96 -2.89
CA THR A 503 -6.96 -19.60 -3.45
C THR A 503 -5.85 -19.48 -2.42
N MET A 504 -5.26 -20.61 -2.03
CA MET A 504 -4.10 -20.68 -1.13
C MET A 504 -2.82 -20.59 -1.95
N TYR A 505 -1.91 -19.71 -1.52
CA TYR A 505 -0.56 -19.58 -2.03
C TYR A 505 0.46 -19.83 -0.93
N ILE A 506 1.61 -20.43 -1.25
CA ILE A 506 2.64 -20.78 -0.26
C ILE A 506 4.08 -20.72 -0.78
N GLY A 507 5.06 -20.42 0.08
CA GLY A 507 6.48 -20.57 -0.24
C GLY A 507 7.20 -19.33 -0.76
N GLY A 508 6.58 -18.15 -0.63
CA GLY A 508 7.32 -16.88 -0.67
C GLY A 508 8.31 -16.85 0.51
N ASP A 509 9.38 -16.08 0.43
CA ASP A 509 10.36 -16.00 1.52
C ASP A 509 10.02 -14.89 2.53
N SER A 510 10.55 -14.99 3.74
CA SER A 510 10.25 -14.07 4.84
C SER A 510 10.74 -12.63 4.58
N PHE A 511 11.66 -12.45 3.63
CA PHE A 511 12.21 -11.14 3.27
C PHE A 511 11.61 -10.52 2.00
N GLY A 512 10.63 -11.18 1.36
CA GLY A 512 9.90 -10.66 0.20
C GLY A 512 10.70 -10.60 -1.11
N ARG A 513 11.74 -11.44 -1.25
CA ARG A 513 12.56 -11.59 -2.46
C ARG A 513 11.92 -12.53 -3.48
N ARG A 514 11.04 -13.43 -3.04
CA ARG A 514 10.48 -14.51 -3.86
C ARG A 514 8.95 -14.49 -3.90
N LEU A 515 8.39 -14.91 -5.04
CA LEU A 515 6.95 -15.16 -5.15
C LEU A 515 6.59 -16.55 -4.61
N ASN A 516 5.41 -16.67 -4.02
CA ASN A 516 4.85 -17.97 -3.66
C ASN A 516 4.25 -18.72 -4.85
N PHE A 517 3.98 -20.01 -4.65
CA PHE A 517 3.26 -20.86 -5.60
C PHE A 517 1.77 -20.87 -5.30
N GLU A 518 0.93 -21.08 -6.32
CA GLU A 518 -0.46 -21.45 -6.11
C GLU A 518 -0.54 -22.89 -5.59
N LEU A 519 -0.95 -23.06 -4.34
CA LEU A 519 -1.01 -24.37 -3.68
C LEU A 519 -2.30 -25.10 -4.02
N GLN A 520 -3.45 -24.43 -3.82
CA GLN A 520 -4.77 -25.02 -3.99
C GLN A 520 -5.83 -23.93 -4.22
N ASP A 521 -6.65 -24.06 -5.26
CA ASP A 521 -7.72 -23.10 -5.56
C ASP A 521 -9.05 -23.44 -4.85
N SER A 522 -9.86 -22.41 -4.62
CA SER A 522 -11.25 -22.53 -4.15
C SER A 522 -11.43 -23.28 -2.82
N VAL A 523 -10.53 -23.08 -1.86
CA VAL A 523 -10.56 -23.69 -0.52
C VAL A 523 -11.51 -22.92 0.42
N PRO A 524 -12.52 -23.56 1.02
CA PRO A 524 -13.33 -22.96 2.10
C PRO A 524 -12.47 -22.52 3.29
N ILE A 525 -12.75 -21.34 3.84
CA ILE A 525 -11.93 -20.72 4.89
C ILE A 525 -11.76 -21.59 6.16
N ASP A 526 -12.79 -22.36 6.51
CA ASP A 526 -12.82 -23.28 7.65
C ASP A 526 -11.89 -24.49 7.48
N GLN A 527 -11.53 -24.84 6.24
CA GLN A 527 -10.59 -25.93 5.95
C GLN A 527 -9.13 -25.46 5.96
N ILE A 528 -8.87 -24.16 5.89
CA ILE A 528 -7.51 -23.60 5.73
C ILE A 528 -6.62 -23.91 6.95
N PRO A 529 -7.05 -23.73 8.22
CA PRO A 529 -6.19 -24.00 9.37
C PRO A 529 -5.73 -25.45 9.44
N ALA A 530 -6.63 -26.42 9.22
CA ALA A 530 -6.28 -27.84 9.22
C ALA A 530 -5.27 -28.20 8.13
N LYS A 531 -5.45 -27.65 6.92
CA LYS A 531 -4.52 -27.84 5.80
C LYS A 531 -3.14 -27.27 6.09
N LEU A 532 -3.07 -26.05 6.62
CA LEU A 532 -1.81 -25.44 7.03
C LEU A 532 -1.16 -26.21 8.19
N GLY A 533 -1.95 -26.72 9.12
CA GLY A 533 -1.48 -27.55 10.23
C GLY A 533 -0.70 -28.78 9.79
N ASN A 534 -1.08 -29.41 8.67
CA ASN A 534 -0.30 -30.52 8.10
C ASN A 534 1.07 -30.07 7.57
N ILE A 535 1.14 -28.88 6.98
CA ILE A 535 2.41 -28.32 6.50
C ILE A 535 3.27 -27.87 7.68
N PHE A 536 2.70 -27.29 8.72
CA PHE A 536 3.44 -26.91 9.93
C PHE A 536 4.02 -28.13 10.66
N LYS A 537 3.29 -29.25 10.71
CA LYS A 537 3.82 -30.52 11.22
C LYS A 537 5.04 -30.99 10.41
N ALA A 538 4.96 -30.93 9.08
CA ALA A 538 6.09 -31.25 8.21
C ALA A 538 7.25 -30.27 8.43
N PHE A 539 6.99 -28.97 8.55
CA PHE A 539 8.02 -27.97 8.84
C PHE A 539 8.77 -28.27 10.14
N LYS A 540 8.03 -28.57 11.22
CA LYS A 540 8.65 -28.93 12.49
C LYS A 540 9.54 -30.18 12.39
N ALA A 541 9.11 -31.18 11.62
CA ALA A 541 9.79 -32.47 11.52
C ALA A 541 10.96 -32.49 10.52
N GLU A 542 10.86 -31.72 9.43
CA GLU A 542 11.72 -31.87 8.25
C GLU A 542 12.53 -30.60 7.91
N ARG A 543 12.42 -29.52 8.70
CA ARG A 543 13.23 -28.31 8.48
C ARG A 543 14.71 -28.56 8.72
N GLN A 544 15.53 -27.85 7.95
CA GLN A 544 16.96 -27.76 8.20
C GLN A 544 17.23 -26.73 9.32
N ASP A 545 18.43 -26.75 9.89
CA ASP A 545 18.81 -25.81 10.94
C ASP A 545 18.77 -24.36 10.43
N GLY A 546 18.11 -23.47 11.18
CA GLY A 546 17.88 -22.08 10.80
C GLY A 546 16.97 -21.85 9.59
N GLU A 547 16.32 -22.88 9.03
CA GLU A 547 15.47 -22.75 7.86
C GLU A 547 14.13 -22.06 8.19
N LEU A 548 13.81 -21.00 7.43
CA LEU A 548 12.56 -20.27 7.54
C LEU A 548 11.41 -21.00 6.84
N PHE A 549 10.17 -20.81 7.31
CA PHE A 549 9.01 -21.56 6.83
C PHE A 549 8.77 -21.44 5.32
N GLY A 550 8.92 -20.23 4.76
CA GLY A 550 8.85 -20.00 3.32
C GLY A 550 9.88 -20.76 2.51
N ASP A 551 11.12 -20.82 3.00
CA ASP A 551 12.23 -21.52 2.35
C ASP A 551 12.06 -23.04 2.46
N PHE A 552 11.58 -23.53 3.61
CA PHE A 552 11.16 -24.91 3.78
C PHE A 552 10.12 -25.33 2.74
N CYS A 553 9.04 -24.54 2.60
CA CYS A 553 8.00 -24.83 1.62
C CYS A 553 8.55 -24.83 0.19
N TYR A 554 9.45 -23.89 -0.12
CA TYR A 554 10.09 -23.82 -1.45
C TYR A 554 10.96 -25.04 -1.73
N ARG A 555 11.78 -25.47 -0.77
CA ARG A 555 12.63 -26.66 -0.86
C ARG A 555 11.81 -27.94 -1.01
N LEU A 556 10.73 -28.07 -0.25
CA LEU A 556 9.87 -29.25 -0.28
C LEU A 556 9.17 -29.41 -1.65
N GLY A 557 8.84 -28.28 -2.28
CA GLY A 557 8.26 -28.23 -3.62
C GLY A 557 6.75 -28.45 -3.65
N LEU A 558 6.13 -27.97 -4.72
CA LEU A 558 4.67 -27.89 -4.83
C LEU A 558 3.97 -29.26 -4.72
N ASN A 559 4.49 -30.30 -5.37
CA ASN A 559 3.87 -31.62 -5.38
C ASN A 559 3.72 -32.19 -3.96
N ARG A 560 4.78 -32.11 -3.16
CA ARG A 560 4.78 -32.62 -1.79
C ARG A 560 3.89 -31.78 -0.88
N LEU A 561 3.87 -30.46 -1.07
CA LEU A 561 2.94 -29.58 -0.36
C LEU A 561 1.47 -29.91 -0.69
N GLN A 562 1.16 -30.24 -1.94
CA GLN A 562 -0.18 -30.67 -2.37
C GLN A 562 -0.60 -32.00 -1.73
N GLU A 563 0.32 -32.96 -1.62
CA GLU A 563 0.09 -34.21 -0.88
C GLU A 563 -0.26 -33.94 0.60
N LEU A 564 0.47 -33.04 1.26
CA LEU A 564 0.24 -32.72 2.68
C LEU A 564 -1.13 -32.08 2.93
N VAL A 565 -1.61 -31.21 2.04
CA VAL A 565 -2.91 -30.54 2.22
C VAL A 565 -4.09 -31.38 1.75
N GLY A 566 -3.86 -32.41 0.93
CA GLY A 566 -4.90 -33.29 0.40
C GLY A 566 -5.97 -32.57 -0.43
N PRO A 567 -7.05 -33.27 -0.84
CA PRO A 567 -8.12 -32.68 -1.63
C PRO A 567 -8.93 -31.63 -0.83
N VAL A 568 -9.65 -30.76 -1.53
CA VAL A 568 -10.66 -29.88 -0.91
C VAL A 568 -11.87 -30.74 -0.54
N LEU A 569 -12.30 -30.68 0.72
CA LEU A 569 -13.48 -31.40 1.18
C LEU A 569 -14.74 -30.65 0.70
N LYS A 570 -15.76 -31.41 0.30
CA LYS A 570 -17.01 -30.85 -0.26
C LYS A 570 -17.90 -30.23 0.80
#